data_AF-A0A7C7L5F2-F1
#
_entry.id   AF-A0A7C7L5F2-F1
#
_cell.length_a   1.000
_cell.length_b   1.000
_cell.length_c   1.000
_cell.angle_alpha   90.00
_cell.angle_beta   90.00
_cell.angle_gamma   90.00
#
_symmetry.space_group_name_H-M   'P 1'
#
loop_
_entity.id
_entity.type
_entity.pdbx_description
1 polymer ?
#
loop_
_entity_poly.entity_id
_entity_poly.type
_entity_poly.pdbx_seq_one_letter_code
_entity_poly.pdbx_strand_id
1 'polypeptide(L)'
;MKSFAFWSILCLFYACTLDNNLKTIDSPNAPIKVLINKPELEKLQLKRTEALNVGKLFKGKNDWVSALITHEDKSIRAKVRLKGDLSDHWRHEKEWSLKVKLDGDKSIYGMNRFALQRPSTRGFLNEWYLHKLLSSAGLIALKYDFIEISINGDLLPVYAIEENIHKNLPNRHNRGKGVLFKFNGDFYWRHKPGLATSFYGARITPFQEKKVKKDQVLLN
;
A
#
# COMPACT_ATOMS: atom_id res chain seq x y z
N MET A 1 53.43 -25.67 -25.42
CA MET A 1 52.49 -26.21 -24.41
C MET A 1 51.83 -25.07 -23.64
N LYS A 2 50.86 -24.42 -24.29
CA LYS A 2 49.96 -23.39 -23.75
C LYS A 2 48.64 -23.59 -24.51
N SER A 3 47.50 -23.28 -23.90
CA SER A 3 46.15 -23.30 -24.51
C SER A 3 45.26 -24.55 -24.31
N PHE A 4 45.13 -25.07 -23.09
CA PHE A 4 43.98 -25.93 -22.76
C PHE A 4 43.22 -25.54 -21.49
N ALA A 5 43.70 -24.57 -20.71
CA ALA A 5 43.09 -24.20 -19.42
C ALA A 5 42.14 -22.99 -19.46
N PHE A 6 42.01 -22.29 -20.60
CA PHE A 6 41.18 -21.07 -20.69
C PHE A 6 39.79 -21.27 -21.30
N TRP A 7 39.49 -22.46 -21.82
CA TRP A 7 38.15 -22.77 -22.36
C TRP A 7 37.25 -23.53 -21.37
N SER A 8 37.80 -24.18 -20.35
CA SER A 8 36.99 -24.89 -19.33
C SER A 8 36.30 -23.93 -18.34
N ILE A 9 36.88 -22.74 -18.09
CA ILE A 9 36.28 -21.74 -17.20
C ILE A 9 35.18 -20.94 -17.92
N LEU A 10 35.24 -20.81 -19.26
CA LEU A 10 34.21 -20.12 -20.03
C LEU A 10 32.95 -20.97 -20.25
N CYS A 11 33.06 -22.30 -20.30
CA CYS A 11 31.90 -23.19 -20.38
C CYS A 11 31.15 -23.37 -19.04
N LEU A 12 31.81 -23.15 -17.89
CA LEU A 12 31.14 -23.15 -16.58
C LEU A 12 30.32 -21.87 -16.32
N PHE A 13 30.61 -20.78 -17.03
CA PHE A 13 29.79 -19.57 -16.99
C PHE A 13 28.64 -19.58 -18.01
N TYR A 14 28.75 -20.36 -19.11
CA TYR A 14 27.68 -20.45 -20.12
C TYR A 14 26.63 -21.53 -19.83
N ALA A 15 26.97 -22.55 -19.01
CA ALA A 15 25.99 -23.54 -18.53
C ALA A 15 25.14 -23.04 -17.35
N CYS A 16 25.48 -21.89 -16.75
CA CYS A 16 24.68 -21.22 -15.73
C CYS A 16 23.80 -20.10 -16.31
N THR A 17 23.49 -20.18 -17.60
CA THR A 17 22.43 -19.41 -18.24
C THR A 17 21.52 -20.40 -18.95
N LEU A 18 20.45 -20.84 -18.27
CA LEU A 18 19.18 -21.36 -18.81
C LEU A 18 18.44 -22.31 -17.84
N ASP A 19 18.64 -22.22 -16.53
CA ASP A 19 17.52 -22.47 -15.62
C ASP A 19 16.70 -21.17 -15.52
N ASN A 20 15.92 -20.90 -16.58
CA ASN A 20 14.83 -19.91 -16.55
C ASN A 20 13.67 -20.34 -15.63
N ASN A 21 13.85 -21.43 -14.87
CA ASN A 21 13.09 -21.68 -13.66
C ASN A 21 13.68 -20.84 -12.51
N LEU A 22 13.53 -19.52 -12.60
CA LEU A 22 13.21 -18.77 -11.38
C LEU A 22 11.92 -19.41 -10.88
N LYS A 23 12.04 -20.45 -10.06
CA LYS A 23 10.98 -20.84 -9.15
C LYS A 23 10.56 -19.53 -8.52
N THR A 24 9.31 -19.16 -8.76
CA THR A 24 8.67 -18.08 -8.01
C THR A 24 9.12 -18.28 -6.58
N ILE A 25 9.80 -17.29 -6.00
CA ILE A 25 9.97 -17.29 -4.56
C ILE A 25 8.54 -17.31 -4.08
N ASP A 26 8.05 -18.49 -3.68
CA ASP A 26 6.66 -18.65 -3.28
C ASP A 26 6.43 -17.58 -2.23
N SER A 27 5.58 -16.61 -2.57
CA SER A 27 5.27 -15.55 -1.63
C SER A 27 4.71 -16.27 -0.40
N PRO A 28 5.28 -16.08 0.81
CA PRO A 28 4.74 -16.72 2.00
C PRO A 28 3.30 -16.25 2.27
N ASN A 29 2.89 -15.17 1.61
CA ASN A 29 1.56 -14.60 1.65
C ASN A 29 0.74 -15.07 0.45
N ALA A 30 -0.41 -15.71 0.71
CA ALA A 30 -1.34 -16.09 -0.35
C ALA A 30 -1.78 -14.85 -1.17
N PRO A 31 -1.95 -14.98 -2.50
CA PRO A 31 -2.19 -13.85 -3.39
C PRO A 31 -3.53 -13.16 -3.11
N ILE A 32 -3.65 -11.91 -3.57
CA ILE A 32 -4.91 -11.15 -3.56
C ILE A 32 -5.37 -10.87 -4.98
N LYS A 33 -6.57 -11.34 -5.33
CA LYS A 33 -7.22 -11.00 -6.61
C LYS A 33 -8.23 -9.89 -6.39
N VAL A 34 -8.12 -8.80 -7.16
CA VAL A 34 -9.03 -7.66 -7.13
C VAL A 34 -9.85 -7.66 -8.41
N LEU A 35 -11.16 -7.81 -8.29
CA LEU A 35 -12.09 -7.70 -9.41
C LEU A 35 -12.92 -6.41 -9.27
N ILE A 36 -12.81 -5.54 -10.27
CA ILE A 36 -13.53 -4.28 -10.40
C ILE A 36 -14.34 -4.37 -11.70
N ASN A 37 -15.67 -4.29 -11.61
CA ASN A 37 -16.50 -4.36 -12.80
C ASN A 37 -16.24 -3.16 -13.74
N LYS A 38 -16.62 -3.28 -15.01
CA LYS A 38 -16.30 -2.29 -16.05
C LYS A 38 -16.76 -0.86 -15.69
N PRO A 39 -18.02 -0.60 -15.30
CA PRO A 39 -18.44 0.76 -14.93
C PRO A 39 -17.67 1.36 -13.75
N GLU A 40 -17.32 0.55 -12.75
CA GLU A 40 -16.56 0.99 -11.58
C GLU A 40 -15.08 1.23 -11.92
N LEU A 41 -14.52 0.43 -12.84
CA LEU A 41 -13.17 0.62 -13.35
C LEU A 41 -13.05 1.92 -14.16
N GLU A 42 -14.04 2.23 -15.01
CA GLU A 42 -14.11 3.47 -15.78
C GLU A 42 -14.11 4.71 -14.87
N LYS A 43 -14.84 4.67 -13.76
CA LYS A 43 -14.80 5.74 -12.74
C LYS A 43 -13.41 5.90 -12.13
N LEU A 44 -12.75 4.79 -11.81
CA LEU A 44 -11.40 4.80 -11.25
C LEU A 44 -10.37 5.35 -12.26
N GLN A 45 -10.51 4.99 -13.52
CA GLN A 45 -9.70 5.49 -14.64
C GLN A 45 -9.91 6.98 -14.88
N LEU A 46 -11.17 7.45 -14.89
CA LEU A 46 -11.48 8.87 -15.01
C LEU A 46 -10.79 9.66 -13.88
N LYS A 47 -10.87 9.14 -12.64
CA LYS A 47 -10.21 9.77 -11.49
C LYS A 47 -8.69 9.83 -11.63
N ARG A 48 -8.09 8.79 -12.21
CA ARG A 48 -6.65 8.77 -12.54
C ARG A 48 -6.31 9.81 -13.59
N THR A 49 -7.09 9.92 -14.66
CA THR A 49 -6.89 10.90 -15.73
C THR A 49 -6.96 12.33 -15.21
N GLU A 50 -7.95 12.63 -14.36
CA GLU A 50 -8.03 13.92 -13.66
C GLU A 50 -6.76 14.21 -12.85
N ALA A 51 -6.29 13.22 -12.08
CA ALA A 51 -5.10 13.37 -11.25
C ALA A 51 -3.82 13.56 -12.07
N LEU A 52 -3.68 12.86 -13.20
CA LEU A 52 -2.59 13.03 -14.16
C LEU A 52 -2.56 14.44 -14.75
N ASN A 53 -3.71 14.94 -15.20
CA ASN A 53 -3.81 16.26 -15.83
C ASN A 53 -3.45 17.39 -14.86
N VAL A 54 -3.84 17.26 -13.58
CA VAL A 54 -3.57 18.30 -12.57
C VAL A 54 -2.26 18.04 -11.82
N GLY A 55 -1.64 16.87 -12.00
CA GLY A 55 -0.43 16.45 -11.27
C GLY A 55 -0.67 16.07 -9.80
N LYS A 56 -1.92 15.97 -9.36
CA LYS A 56 -2.31 15.69 -7.97
C LYS A 56 -3.66 15.00 -7.86
N LEU A 57 -3.76 14.02 -6.96
CA LEU A 57 -5.01 13.33 -6.66
C LEU A 57 -5.81 14.07 -5.57
N PHE A 58 -6.95 14.65 -5.94
CA PHE A 58 -7.90 15.25 -5.00
C PHE A 58 -8.93 14.23 -4.52
N LYS A 59 -8.95 13.98 -3.21
CA LYS A 59 -9.76 12.92 -2.58
C LYS A 59 -11.19 13.39 -2.29
N GLY A 60 -12.19 12.68 -2.82
CA GLY A 60 -13.61 12.89 -2.62
C GLY A 60 -14.33 11.69 -2.01
N LYS A 61 -15.60 11.87 -1.59
CA LYS A 61 -16.45 10.77 -1.10
C LYS A 61 -16.80 9.77 -2.21
N ASN A 62 -16.92 10.25 -3.44
CA ASN A 62 -17.33 9.46 -4.60
C ASN A 62 -16.17 8.71 -5.27
N ASP A 63 -14.95 8.81 -4.74
CA ASP A 63 -13.75 8.15 -5.28
C ASP A 63 -13.73 6.63 -5.00
N TRP A 64 -14.57 6.16 -4.07
CA TRP A 64 -14.66 4.75 -3.72
C TRP A 64 -15.54 4.02 -4.71
N VAL A 65 -14.94 3.06 -5.41
CA VAL A 65 -15.59 2.17 -6.36
C VAL A 65 -15.74 0.77 -5.78
N SER A 66 -16.77 0.04 -6.19
CA SER A 66 -17.05 -1.31 -5.70
C SER A 66 -16.10 -2.34 -6.32
N ALA A 67 -15.68 -3.31 -5.52
CA ALA A 67 -14.79 -4.40 -5.94
C ALA A 67 -15.11 -5.70 -5.20
N LEU A 68 -14.63 -6.82 -5.73
CA LEU A 68 -14.57 -8.11 -5.06
C LEU A 68 -13.11 -8.49 -4.83
N ILE A 69 -12.75 -8.77 -3.58
CA ILE A 69 -11.42 -9.21 -3.17
C ILE A 69 -11.47 -10.71 -2.94
N THR A 70 -10.63 -11.48 -3.63
CA THR A 70 -10.48 -12.92 -3.40
C THR A 70 -9.12 -13.20 -2.74
N HIS A 71 -9.14 -13.97 -1.66
CA HIS A 71 -7.95 -14.38 -0.92
C HIS A 71 -8.22 -15.73 -0.23
N GLU A 72 -7.33 -16.71 -0.38
CA GLU A 72 -7.51 -18.08 0.16
C GLU A 72 -8.91 -18.66 -0.13
N ASP A 73 -9.32 -18.61 -1.41
CA ASP A 73 -10.62 -19.08 -1.91
C ASP A 73 -11.86 -18.38 -1.33
N LYS A 74 -11.68 -17.30 -0.55
CA LYS A 74 -12.77 -16.50 -0.01
C LYS A 74 -12.92 -15.20 -0.78
N SER A 75 -14.12 -14.97 -1.28
CA SER A 75 -14.52 -13.74 -1.96
C SER A 75 -15.24 -12.78 -1.00
N ILE A 76 -14.70 -11.57 -0.88
CA ILE A 76 -15.17 -10.54 0.06
C ILE A 76 -15.51 -9.28 -0.75
N ARG A 77 -16.74 -8.79 -0.60
CA ARG A 77 -17.11 -7.48 -1.17
C ARG A 77 -16.27 -6.38 -0.52
N ALA A 78 -15.84 -5.43 -1.32
CA ALA A 78 -14.99 -4.34 -0.89
C ALA A 78 -15.29 -3.06 -1.65
N LYS A 79 -14.72 -1.97 -1.15
CA LYS A 79 -14.55 -0.74 -1.91
C LYS A 79 -13.07 -0.46 -2.09
N VAL A 80 -12.69 0.04 -3.26
CA VAL A 80 -11.33 0.46 -3.59
C VAL A 80 -11.31 1.89 -4.10
N ARG A 81 -10.17 2.57 -3.98
CA ARG A 81 -9.92 3.87 -4.60
C ARG A 81 -8.42 4.07 -4.81
N LEU A 82 -8.05 5.02 -5.66
CA LEU A 82 -6.64 5.44 -5.81
C LEU A 82 -6.06 5.92 -4.46
N LYS A 83 -4.81 5.52 -4.20
CA LYS A 83 -4.00 5.94 -3.06
C LYS A 83 -3.01 7.01 -3.51
N GLY A 84 -2.54 7.80 -2.54
CA GLY A 84 -1.52 8.82 -2.73
C GLY A 84 -2.09 10.21 -2.88
N ASP A 85 -1.19 11.19 -2.92
CA ASP A 85 -1.47 12.55 -3.36
C ASP A 85 -0.70 12.86 -4.65
N LEU A 86 0.50 12.29 -4.80
CA LEU A 86 1.40 12.48 -5.94
C LEU A 86 1.38 11.30 -6.92
N SER A 87 1.98 11.55 -8.08
CA SER A 87 1.92 10.68 -9.26
C SER A 87 2.67 9.37 -9.11
N ASP A 88 3.61 9.23 -8.18
CA ASP A 88 4.33 7.99 -7.89
C ASP A 88 3.38 6.79 -7.67
N HIS A 89 2.20 7.05 -7.11
CA HIS A 89 1.17 6.05 -6.83
C HIS A 89 0.31 5.64 -8.03
N TRP A 90 0.13 6.48 -9.05
CA TRP A 90 -0.87 6.27 -10.11
C TRP A 90 -0.39 6.64 -11.52
N ARG A 91 0.86 7.08 -11.70
CA ARG A 91 1.43 7.45 -13.00
C ARG A 91 1.59 6.27 -13.95
N HIS A 92 1.81 5.07 -13.40
CA HIS A 92 1.98 3.89 -14.23
C HIS A 92 0.69 3.54 -14.94
N GLU A 93 0.80 2.93 -16.11
CA GLU A 93 -0.36 2.59 -16.93
C GLU A 93 -1.25 1.55 -16.23
N LYS A 94 -0.62 0.53 -15.62
CA LYS A 94 -1.33 -0.61 -14.99
C LYS A 94 -1.14 -0.74 -13.48
N GLU A 95 -0.06 -0.17 -12.94
CA GLU A 95 0.36 -0.44 -11.56
C GLU A 95 -0.05 0.70 -10.63
N TRP A 96 -1.34 0.74 -10.30
CA TRP A 96 -1.89 1.78 -9.42
C TRP A 96 -1.85 1.33 -7.97
N SER A 97 -1.56 2.28 -7.08
CA SER A 97 -1.71 2.07 -5.65
C SER A 97 -3.18 2.25 -5.28
N LEU A 98 -3.73 1.29 -4.56
CA LEU A 98 -5.13 1.26 -4.13
C LEU A 98 -5.22 1.32 -2.60
N LYS A 99 -6.23 2.02 -2.10
CA LYS A 99 -6.76 1.80 -0.75
C LYS A 99 -7.93 0.84 -0.86
N VAL A 100 -7.95 -0.18 -0.01
CA VAL A 100 -8.98 -1.22 0.05
C VAL A 100 -9.72 -1.11 1.37
N LYS A 101 -11.04 -1.25 1.33
CA LYS A 101 -11.92 -1.35 2.49
C LYS A 101 -12.83 -2.57 2.28
N LEU A 102 -12.65 -3.60 3.09
CA LEU A 102 -13.52 -4.78 3.07
C LEU A 102 -14.88 -4.45 3.73
N ASP A 103 -15.94 -5.09 3.26
CA ASP A 103 -17.28 -4.96 3.83
C ASP A 103 -17.44 -5.77 5.12
N GLY A 104 -18.30 -5.26 6.01
CA GLY A 104 -18.60 -5.87 7.32
C GLY A 104 -17.35 -6.00 8.20
N ASP A 105 -17.32 -7.08 8.99
CA ASP A 105 -16.25 -7.39 9.94
C ASP A 105 -15.19 -8.34 9.35
N LYS A 106 -15.15 -8.48 8.03
CA LYS A 106 -14.16 -9.32 7.34
C LYS A 106 -12.78 -8.65 7.37
N SER A 107 -11.73 -9.48 7.38
CA SER A 107 -10.36 -9.02 7.40
C SER A 107 -9.43 -9.96 6.63
N ILE A 108 -8.35 -9.42 6.08
CA ILE A 108 -7.24 -10.17 5.46
C ILE A 108 -5.99 -9.86 6.28
N TYR A 109 -5.27 -10.89 6.74
CA TYR A 109 -4.20 -10.79 7.74
C TYR A 109 -4.59 -9.92 8.96
N GLY A 110 -5.86 -9.98 9.38
CA GLY A 110 -6.39 -9.17 10.48
C GLY A 110 -6.54 -7.66 10.16
N MET A 111 -6.58 -7.29 8.87
CA MET A 111 -6.82 -5.92 8.40
C MET A 111 -8.15 -5.84 7.64
N ASN A 112 -9.10 -5.02 8.13
CA ASN A 112 -10.30 -4.67 7.36
C ASN A 112 -10.02 -3.59 6.30
N ARG A 113 -8.97 -2.78 6.52
CA ARG A 113 -8.55 -1.69 5.64
C ARG A 113 -7.06 -1.72 5.45
N PHE A 114 -6.62 -1.70 4.20
CA PHE A 114 -5.22 -1.75 3.83
C PHE A 114 -5.00 -1.00 2.53
N ALA A 115 -3.73 -0.86 2.14
CA ALA A 115 -3.32 -0.40 0.84
C ALA A 115 -2.62 -1.53 0.10
N LEU A 116 -2.78 -1.55 -1.22
CA LEU A 116 -1.96 -2.31 -2.14
C LEU A 116 -1.19 -1.29 -2.97
N GLN A 117 0.14 -1.34 -2.98
CA GLN A 117 0.96 -0.36 -3.69
C GLN A 117 2.27 -0.97 -4.15
N ARG A 118 2.96 -0.32 -5.07
CA ARG A 118 4.32 -0.73 -5.40
C ARG A 118 5.27 -0.50 -4.23
N PRO A 119 6.19 -1.44 -3.95
CA PRO A 119 7.25 -1.26 -2.95
C PRO A 119 8.03 0.05 -3.15
N SER A 120 8.27 0.43 -4.41
CA SER A 120 9.02 1.66 -4.76
C SER A 120 8.40 2.96 -4.23
N THR A 121 7.08 3.02 -4.05
CA THR A 121 6.40 4.20 -3.46
C THR A 121 6.67 4.39 -1.96
N ARG A 122 7.34 3.41 -1.35
CA ARG A 122 7.70 3.37 0.07
C ARG A 122 9.18 3.06 0.30
N GLY A 123 10.04 3.24 -0.72
CA GLY A 123 11.47 2.95 -0.56
C GLY A 123 11.77 1.45 -0.42
N PHE A 124 10.97 0.59 -1.05
CA PHE A 124 11.17 -0.87 -1.14
C PHE A 124 11.24 -1.54 0.24
N LEU A 125 12.34 -2.22 0.55
CA LEU A 125 12.55 -2.93 1.80
C LEU A 125 12.65 -2.00 3.01
N ASN A 126 12.94 -0.71 2.83
CA ASN A 126 13.12 0.23 3.93
C ASN A 126 11.86 0.34 4.79
N GLU A 127 10.67 0.40 4.18
CA GLU A 127 9.41 0.49 4.92
C GLU A 127 9.10 -0.80 5.69
N TRP A 128 9.34 -1.96 5.06
CA TRP A 128 9.19 -3.25 5.71
C TRP A 128 10.12 -3.35 6.93
N TYR A 129 11.41 -3.01 6.74
CA TYR A 129 12.41 -3.06 7.80
C TYR A 129 12.09 -2.08 8.93
N LEU A 130 11.63 -0.86 8.60
CA LEU A 130 11.18 0.13 9.58
C LEU A 130 10.07 -0.46 10.46
N HIS A 131 9.06 -1.11 9.89
CA HIS A 131 7.99 -1.72 10.68
C HIS A 131 8.45 -2.91 11.52
N LYS A 132 9.41 -3.71 11.05
CA LYS A 132 10.05 -4.74 11.87
C LYS A 132 10.82 -4.14 13.04
N LEU A 133 11.60 -3.09 12.80
CA LEU A 133 12.36 -2.39 13.83
C LEU A 133 11.45 -1.78 14.88
N LEU A 134 10.41 -1.04 14.47
CA LEU A 134 9.43 -0.45 15.39
C LEU A 134 8.77 -1.52 16.27
N SER A 135 8.35 -2.64 15.66
CA SER A 135 7.75 -3.76 16.41
C SER A 135 8.73 -4.37 17.41
N SER A 136 10.00 -4.56 17.03
CA SER A 136 11.04 -5.11 17.92
C SER A 136 11.37 -4.18 19.09
N ALA A 137 11.19 -2.87 18.90
CA ALA A 137 11.39 -1.86 19.93
C ALA A 137 10.14 -1.61 20.80
N GLY A 138 9.06 -2.39 20.64
CA GLY A 138 7.80 -2.18 21.38
C GLY A 138 7.07 -0.88 21.03
N LEU A 139 7.34 -0.34 19.83
CA LEU A 139 6.69 0.84 19.27
C LEU A 139 5.51 0.45 18.37
N ILE A 140 4.63 1.41 18.10
CA ILE A 140 3.46 1.19 17.24
C ILE A 140 3.94 1.00 15.79
N ALA A 141 3.79 -0.22 15.28
CA ALA A 141 4.06 -0.57 13.88
C ALA A 141 2.76 -0.94 13.13
N LEU A 142 2.72 -0.63 11.82
CA LEU A 142 1.68 -1.12 10.93
C LEU A 142 2.04 -2.52 10.46
N LYS A 143 1.03 -3.33 10.12
CA LYS A 143 1.28 -4.54 9.34
C LYS A 143 1.71 -4.11 7.94
N TYR A 144 2.88 -4.58 7.52
CA TYR A 144 3.45 -4.32 6.22
C TYR A 144 4.14 -5.58 5.72
N ASP A 145 3.79 -6.00 4.51
CA ASP A 145 4.43 -7.16 3.87
C ASP A 145 4.36 -7.06 2.33
N PHE A 146 4.97 -8.02 1.65
CA PHE A 146 4.92 -8.17 0.20
C PHE A 146 3.95 -9.26 -0.22
N ILE A 147 3.25 -9.04 -1.32
CA ILE A 147 2.18 -9.91 -1.79
C ILE A 147 2.03 -9.87 -3.31
N GLU A 148 1.69 -11.01 -3.88
CA GLU A 148 1.26 -11.09 -5.27
C GLU A 148 -0.19 -10.62 -5.42
N ILE A 149 -0.45 -9.83 -6.46
CA ILE A 149 -1.80 -9.37 -6.75
C ILE A 149 -2.15 -9.53 -8.22
N SER A 150 -3.45 -9.71 -8.49
CA SER A 150 -4.01 -9.50 -9.81
C SER A 150 -5.16 -8.50 -9.77
N ILE A 151 -5.30 -7.70 -10.83
CA ILE A 151 -6.43 -6.79 -11.00
C ILE A 151 -7.14 -7.16 -12.29
N ASN A 152 -8.42 -7.53 -12.21
CA ASN A 152 -9.24 -7.94 -13.36
C ASN A 152 -8.63 -9.07 -14.22
N GLY A 153 -7.88 -9.97 -13.58
CA GLY A 153 -7.22 -11.10 -14.24
C GLY A 153 -5.76 -10.85 -14.63
N ASP A 154 -5.34 -9.59 -14.69
CA ASP A 154 -3.95 -9.24 -14.99
C ASP A 154 -3.07 -9.43 -13.75
N LEU A 155 -2.12 -10.35 -13.81
CA LEU A 155 -1.09 -10.52 -12.79
C LEU A 155 -0.14 -9.31 -12.84
N LEU A 156 0.09 -8.69 -11.69
CA LEU A 156 0.98 -7.54 -11.54
C LEU A 156 2.31 -7.96 -10.89
N PRO A 157 3.36 -7.12 -10.99
CA PRO A 157 4.58 -7.30 -10.21
C PRO A 157 4.28 -7.35 -8.70
N VAL A 158 5.29 -7.71 -7.90
CA VAL A 158 5.15 -7.76 -6.44
C VAL A 158 4.65 -6.41 -5.88
N TYR A 159 3.60 -6.48 -5.09
CA TYR A 159 3.04 -5.34 -4.38
C TYR A 159 3.40 -5.40 -2.89
N ALA A 160 3.33 -4.26 -2.23
CA ALA A 160 3.30 -4.17 -0.79
C ALA A 160 1.85 -4.04 -0.31
N ILE A 161 1.52 -4.80 0.74
CA ILE A 161 0.30 -4.63 1.52
C ILE A 161 0.61 -3.83 2.79
N GLU A 162 -0.04 -2.68 2.97
CA GLU A 162 0.17 -1.78 4.12
C GLU A 162 -1.14 -1.57 4.86
N GLU A 163 -1.16 -1.87 6.16
CA GLU A 163 -2.31 -1.60 7.01
C GLU A 163 -2.71 -0.13 7.02
N ASN A 164 -4.01 0.14 7.02
CA ASN A 164 -4.47 1.49 7.24
C ASN A 164 -4.60 1.82 8.73
N ILE A 165 -3.98 2.94 9.16
CA ILE A 165 -4.14 3.47 10.53
C ILE A 165 -5.61 3.53 10.94
N HIS A 166 -5.92 2.99 12.12
CA HIS A 166 -7.24 2.98 12.71
C HIS A 166 -7.18 3.19 14.22
N LYS A 167 -8.31 3.56 14.83
CA LYS A 167 -8.38 3.92 16.26
C LYS A 167 -7.92 2.82 17.22
N ASN A 168 -8.10 1.55 16.84
CA ASN A 168 -7.70 0.39 17.66
C ASN A 168 -6.24 -0.05 17.42
N LEU A 169 -5.46 0.68 16.62
CA LEU A 169 -4.06 0.33 16.34
C LEU A 169 -3.21 0.28 17.61
N PRO A 170 -3.34 1.21 18.58
CA PRO A 170 -2.60 1.16 19.84
C PRO A 170 -2.88 -0.13 20.64
N ASN A 171 -4.13 -0.60 20.66
CA ASN A 171 -4.53 -1.79 21.41
C ASN A 171 -3.76 -3.05 20.97
N ARG A 172 -3.43 -3.17 19.68
CA ARG A 172 -2.62 -4.30 19.18
C ARG A 172 -1.18 -4.28 19.71
N HIS A 173 -0.70 -3.12 20.15
CA HIS A 173 0.63 -2.90 20.68
C HIS A 173 0.63 -2.76 22.21
N ASN A 174 -0.35 -3.38 22.89
CA ASN A 174 -0.52 -3.32 24.35
C ASN A 174 -0.59 -1.89 24.91
N ARG A 175 -1.11 -0.96 24.11
CA ARG A 175 -1.40 0.41 24.54
C ARG A 175 -2.90 0.57 24.76
N GLY A 176 -3.28 1.29 25.81
CA GLY A 176 -4.68 1.60 26.08
C GLY A 176 -5.34 2.40 24.95
N LYS A 177 -6.68 2.49 25.02
CA LYS A 177 -7.44 3.33 24.11
C LYS A 177 -7.00 4.79 24.27
N GLY A 178 -6.72 5.47 23.16
CA GLY A 178 -6.25 6.85 23.18
C GLY A 178 -6.42 7.56 21.84
N VAL A 179 -6.11 8.85 21.84
CA VAL A 179 -6.18 9.69 20.64
C VAL A 179 -4.86 9.58 19.87
N LEU A 180 -4.94 9.17 18.60
CA LEU A 180 -3.82 9.28 17.68
C LEU A 180 -3.74 10.72 17.17
N PHE A 181 -2.58 11.35 17.24
CA PHE A 181 -2.35 12.67 16.67
C PHE A 181 -1.59 12.59 15.35
N LYS A 182 -1.81 13.59 14.49
CA LYS A 182 -1.08 13.76 13.23
C LYS A 182 -0.70 15.22 13.03
N PHE A 183 0.38 15.46 12.31
CA PHE A 183 0.65 16.77 11.74
C PHE A 183 -0.36 17.08 10.63
N ASN A 184 -0.99 18.25 10.69
CA ASN A 184 -1.86 18.73 9.63
C ASN A 184 -1.00 19.25 8.48
N GLY A 185 -0.81 18.40 7.47
CA GLY A 185 -0.11 18.73 6.23
C GLY A 185 -0.97 19.48 5.20
N ASP A 186 -2.20 19.91 5.50
CA ASP A 186 -3.07 20.55 4.50
C ASP A 186 -2.40 21.80 3.90
N PHE A 187 -1.67 22.58 4.71
CA PHE A 187 -0.88 23.72 4.23
C PHE A 187 0.32 23.31 3.37
N TYR A 188 0.99 22.21 3.73
CA TYR A 188 2.08 21.63 2.94
C TYR A 188 1.59 21.22 1.55
N TRP A 189 0.43 20.58 1.47
CA TRP A 189 -0.13 20.11 0.21
C TRP A 189 -0.86 21.19 -0.61
N ARG A 190 -1.24 22.34 -0.02
CA ARG A 190 -1.93 23.43 -0.72
C ARG A 190 -0.98 24.36 -1.49
N HIS A 191 0.27 24.46 -1.06
CA HIS A 191 1.29 25.20 -1.80
C HIS A 191 1.93 24.26 -2.84
N LYS A 192 2.34 24.81 -3.99
CA LYS A 192 3.12 24.05 -4.98
C LYS A 192 4.24 23.28 -4.26
N PRO A 193 4.48 22.00 -4.61
CA PRO A 193 5.60 21.24 -4.03
C PRO A 193 6.87 22.11 -4.14
N GLY A 194 7.44 22.50 -3.00
CA GLY A 194 8.63 23.36 -2.92
C GLY A 194 8.55 24.62 -2.05
N LEU A 195 7.37 25.05 -1.58
CA LEU A 195 7.26 26.29 -0.76
C LEU A 195 7.19 26.08 0.76
N ALA A 196 6.76 24.91 1.22
CA ALA A 196 6.91 24.50 2.62
C ALA A 196 7.74 23.22 2.63
N THR A 197 9.03 23.33 2.93
CA THR A 197 9.95 22.19 3.00
C THR A 197 9.89 21.45 4.33
N SER A 198 9.01 21.87 5.24
CA SER A 198 8.94 21.32 6.58
C SER A 198 7.52 21.24 7.12
N PHE A 199 7.31 20.35 8.09
CA PHE A 199 6.14 20.36 8.97
C PHE A 199 6.27 21.40 10.08
N TYR A 200 7.22 22.34 9.98
CA TYR A 200 7.44 23.37 11.01
C TYR A 200 6.20 24.28 11.07
N GLY A 201 5.63 24.42 12.27
CA GLY A 201 4.35 25.12 12.46
C GLY A 201 3.10 24.35 12.01
N ALA A 202 3.23 23.10 11.55
CA ALA A 202 2.06 22.28 11.21
C ALA A 202 1.21 22.03 12.46
N ARG A 203 -0.09 22.35 12.38
CA ARG A 203 -1.02 22.11 13.49
C ARG A 203 -1.07 20.61 13.82
N ILE A 204 -0.90 20.26 15.08
CA ILE A 204 -1.14 18.89 15.55
C ILE A 204 -2.66 18.72 15.70
N THR A 205 -3.22 17.70 15.06
CA THR A 205 -4.67 17.46 15.05
C THR A 205 -4.98 16.00 15.35
N PRO A 206 -6.11 15.69 15.99
CA PRO A 206 -6.55 14.31 16.17
C PRO A 206 -6.77 13.61 14.82
N PHE A 207 -6.18 12.43 14.65
CA PHE A 207 -6.49 11.55 13.54
C PHE A 207 -7.95 11.09 13.65
N GLN A 208 -8.69 11.25 12.55
CA GLN A 208 -10.15 11.04 12.52
C GLN A 208 -10.90 11.89 13.57
N GLU A 209 -10.52 13.17 13.73
CA GLU A 209 -11.10 14.14 14.67
C GLU A 209 -12.63 14.07 14.81
N LYS A 210 -13.37 14.01 13.70
CA LYS A 210 -14.84 13.90 13.72
C LYS A 210 -15.37 12.67 14.46
N LYS A 211 -14.61 11.56 14.48
CA LYS A 211 -14.95 10.36 15.24
C LYS A 211 -14.48 10.44 16.68
N VAL A 212 -13.30 11.03 16.92
CA VAL A 212 -12.78 11.27 18.27
C VAL A 212 -13.78 12.12 19.06
N LYS A 213 -14.27 13.22 18.46
CA LYS A 213 -15.29 14.11 19.05
C LYS A 213 -16.66 13.46 19.33
N LYS A 214 -16.89 12.22 18.88
CA LYS A 214 -18.13 11.47 19.13
C LYS A 214 -17.93 10.31 20.11
N ASP A 215 -16.69 10.02 20.50
CA ASP A 215 -16.37 8.91 21.38
C ASP A 215 -16.19 9.45 22.80
N GLN A 216 -17.19 9.23 23.66
CA GLN A 216 -17.19 9.78 25.02
C GLN A 216 -15.99 9.32 25.87
N VAL A 217 -15.47 8.13 25.62
CA VAL A 217 -14.29 7.60 26.32
C VAL A 217 -13.00 8.31 25.89
N LEU A 218 -12.95 8.91 24.70
CA LEU A 218 -11.77 9.66 24.23
C LEU A 218 -11.82 11.15 24.59
N LEU A 219 -12.96 11.64 25.10
CA LEU A 219 -13.17 13.04 25.45
C LEU A 219 -13.00 13.32 26.95
N ASN A 220 -13.20 12.30 27.78
CA ASN A 220 -13.00 12.33 29.23
C ASN A 220 -11.60 11.81 29.57
#